data_AF-A0A929K9M6-F1
#
_entry.id   AF-A0A929K9M6-F1
#
_cell.length_a   1.000
_cell.length_b   1.000
_cell.length_c   1.000
_cell.angle_alpha   90.00
_cell.angle_beta   90.00
_cell.angle_gamma   90.00
#
_symmetry.space_group_name_H-M   'P 1'
#
loop_
_entity.id
_entity.type
_entity.pdbx_description
1 polymer ?
#
loop_
_entity_poly.entity_id
_entity_poly.type
_entity_poly.pdbx_seq_one_letter_code
_entity_poly.pdbx_strand_id
1 'polypeptide(L)'
;MTRYGLLSIGGLDGAQEVINVTLGKEKADLAFINATILNVYTGELLDHYSVTIKGEWIAYVGSDPEDTIGPNTNVIDVKGKT
;
A
#
# COMPACT_ATOMS: atom_id res chain seq x y z
N MET A 1 -27.10 -2.09 -6.32
CA MET A 1 -25.84 -1.33 -6.40
C MET A 1 -24.72 -2.32 -6.06
N THR A 2 -23.92 -2.73 -7.04
CA THR A 2 -22.85 -3.72 -6.84
C THR A 2 -21.73 -3.08 -6.03
N ARG A 3 -21.31 -3.71 -4.91
CA ARG A 3 -20.20 -3.22 -4.09
C ARG A 3 -18.88 -3.74 -4.65
N TYR A 4 -18.04 -2.84 -5.15
CA TYR A 4 -16.67 -3.14 -5.60
C TYR A 4 -15.65 -2.82 -4.50
N GLY A 5 -15.87 -3.35 -3.30
CA GLY A 5 -14.97 -3.15 -2.16
C GLY A 5 -14.18 -4.40 -1.83
N LEU A 6 -13.07 -4.26 -1.11
CA LEU A 6 -12.22 -5.35 -0.64
C LEU A 6 -13.02 -6.50 -0.05
N LEU A 7 -13.93 -6.22 0.89
CA LEU A 7 -14.79 -7.23 1.51
C LEU A 7 -15.74 -7.94 0.53
N SER A 8 -16.13 -7.27 -0.56
CA SER A 8 -17.06 -7.82 -1.56
C SER A 8 -16.34 -8.61 -2.66
N ILE A 9 -15.07 -8.30 -2.94
CA ILE A 9 -14.26 -8.93 -3.99
C ILE A 9 -13.33 -9.99 -3.38
N GLY A 10 -12.53 -9.61 -2.39
CA GLY A 10 -11.55 -10.47 -1.72
C GLY A 10 -12.11 -11.28 -0.54
N GLY A 11 -13.39 -11.09 -0.20
CA GLY A 11 -14.02 -11.77 0.93
C GLY A 11 -13.45 -11.35 2.30
N LEU A 12 -13.76 -12.13 3.33
CA LEU A 12 -13.27 -11.88 4.69
C LEU A 12 -11.76 -12.12 4.81
N ASP A 13 -11.25 -13.18 4.19
CA ASP A 13 -9.85 -13.57 4.30
C ASP A 13 -8.94 -12.53 3.64
N GLY A 14 -9.23 -12.13 2.40
CA GLY A 14 -8.46 -11.08 1.72
C GLY A 14 -8.55 -9.73 2.44
N ALA A 15 -9.71 -9.40 3.02
CA ALA A 15 -9.83 -8.20 3.84
C ALA A 15 -8.95 -8.25 5.09
N GLN A 16 -8.90 -9.41 5.75
CA GLN A 16 -8.09 -9.62 6.95
C GLN A 16 -6.59 -9.52 6.65
N GLU A 17 -6.13 -10.07 5.53
CA GLU A 17 -4.72 -9.99 5.10
C GLU A 17 -4.27 -8.53 4.88
N VAL A 18 -5.06 -7.75 4.13
CA VAL A 18 -4.74 -6.33 3.89
C VAL A 18 -4.70 -5.55 5.21
N ILE A 19 -5.67 -5.79 6.10
CA ILE A 19 -5.70 -5.17 7.44
C ILE A 19 -4.47 -5.56 8.27
N ASN A 20 -4.05 -6.83 8.20
CA ASN A 20 -2.87 -7.29 8.93
C ASN A 20 -1.60 -6.59 8.46
N VAL A 21 -1.46 -6.31 7.16
CA VAL A 21 -0.36 -5.50 6.62
C VAL A 21 -0.45 -4.06 7.10
N THR A 22 -1.62 -3.43 7.04
CA THR A 22 -1.81 -2.05 7.55
C THR A 22 -1.43 -1.92 9.03
N LEU A 23 -1.67 -2.96 9.82
CA LEU A 23 -1.33 -3.02 11.25
C LEU A 23 0.12 -3.47 11.54
N GLY A 24 0.94 -3.74 10.51
CA GLY A 24 2.32 -4.22 10.64
C GLY A 24 2.45 -5.67 11.16
N LYS A 25 1.34 -6.42 11.24
CA LYS A 25 1.31 -7.83 11.68
C LYS A 25 1.77 -8.78 10.60
N GLU A 26 1.52 -8.41 9.35
CA GLU A 26 1.97 -9.11 8.15
C GLU A 26 2.75 -8.16 7.23
N LYS A 27 3.43 -8.73 6.25
CA LYS A 27 4.25 -7.97 5.29
C LYS A 27 3.57 -7.90 3.94
N ALA A 28 3.75 -6.77 3.27
CA ALA A 28 3.22 -6.49 1.95
C ALA A 28 3.87 -7.41 0.91
N ASP A 29 3.15 -7.66 -0.19
CA ASP A 29 3.69 -8.43 -1.31
C ASP A 29 4.57 -7.51 -2.19
N LEU A 30 4.20 -6.23 -2.31
CA LEU A 30 4.88 -5.22 -3.11
C LEU A 30 4.97 -3.89 -2.34
N ALA A 31 6.09 -3.19 -2.49
CA ALA A 31 6.28 -1.85 -1.98
C ALA A 31 6.97 -0.95 -3.03
N PHE A 32 6.38 0.20 -3.29
CA PHE A 32 7.03 1.32 -3.98
C PHE A 32 7.58 2.27 -2.93
N ILE A 33 8.88 2.58 -2.98
CA ILE A 33 9.54 3.47 -2.02
C ILE A 33 10.08 4.72 -2.70
N ASN A 34 10.22 5.81 -1.93
CA ASN A 34 10.75 7.10 -2.38
C ASN A 34 9.97 7.73 -3.55
N ALA A 35 8.67 7.48 -3.64
CA ALA A 35 7.79 8.07 -4.64
C ALA A 35 7.47 9.54 -4.33
N THR A 36 7.23 10.32 -5.38
CA THR A 36 6.52 11.60 -5.26
C THR A 36 5.06 11.36 -5.63
N ILE A 37 4.14 11.42 -4.67
CA ILE A 37 2.73 11.09 -4.88
C ILE A 37 1.89 12.36 -5.05
N LEU A 38 1.10 12.45 -6.11
CA LEU A 38 0.07 13.49 -6.23
C LEU A 38 -1.17 13.11 -5.43
N ASN A 39 -1.42 13.82 -4.34
CA ASN A 39 -2.70 13.75 -3.65
C ASN A 39 -3.76 14.52 -4.45
N VAL A 40 -4.57 13.81 -5.23
CA VAL A 40 -5.61 14.43 -6.07
C VAL A 40 -6.77 15.06 -5.28
N TYR A 41 -6.89 14.78 -3.99
CA TYR A 41 -7.89 15.43 -3.14
C TYR A 41 -7.45 16.82 -2.70
N THR A 42 -6.16 17.02 -2.40
CA THR A 42 -5.63 18.29 -1.91
C THR A 42 -4.85 19.08 -2.97
N GLY A 43 -4.38 18.42 -4.02
CA GLY A 43 -3.51 18.99 -5.07
C GLY A 43 -2.02 19.01 -4.70
N GLU A 44 -1.62 18.38 -3.61
CA GLU A 44 -0.24 18.39 -3.11
C GLU A 44 0.62 17.28 -3.72
N LEU A 45 1.90 17.57 -3.94
CA LEU A 45 2.92 16.56 -4.22
C LEU A 45 3.61 16.16 -2.92
N LEU A 46 3.45 14.89 -2.53
CA LEU A 46 3.99 14.29 -1.33
C LEU A 46 5.29 13.56 -1.68
N ASP A 47 6.42 14.17 -1.34
CA ASP A 47 7.73 13.61 -1.66
C ASP A 47 8.22 12.62 -0.59
N HIS A 48 9.07 11.68 -1.00
CA HIS A 48 9.57 10.58 -0.15
C HIS A 48 8.48 9.68 0.45
N TYR A 49 7.34 9.56 -0.23
CA TYR A 49 6.28 8.66 0.20
C TYR A 49 6.49 7.26 -0.36
N SER A 50 5.83 6.31 0.29
CA SER A 50 5.84 4.91 -0.10
C SER A 50 4.41 4.39 -0.17
N VAL A 51 4.19 3.41 -1.04
CA VAL A 51 2.92 2.71 -1.20
C VAL A 51 3.18 1.22 -1.05
N THR A 52 2.49 0.56 -0.12
CA THR A 52 2.61 -0.89 0.04
C THR A 52 1.29 -1.59 -0.24
N ILE A 53 1.40 -2.76 -0.86
CA ILE A 53 0.31 -3.45 -1.55
C ILE A 53 0.26 -4.91 -1.08
N LYS A 54 -0.95 -5.38 -0.77
CA LYS A 54 -1.26 -6.78 -0.47
C LYS A 54 -2.27 -7.28 -1.49
N GLY A 55 -1.89 -8.28 -2.29
CA GLY A 55 -2.63 -8.70 -3.48
C GLY A 55 -2.83 -7.53 -4.44
N GLU A 56 -4.09 -7.16 -4.67
CA GLU A 56 -4.48 -6.05 -5.57
C GLU A 56 -4.83 -4.76 -4.81
N TRP A 57 -4.65 -4.74 -3.48
CA TRP A 57 -5.14 -3.67 -2.62
C TRP A 57 -3.99 -2.88 -1.99
N ILE A 58 -4.13 -1.55 -1.98
CA ILE A 58 -3.22 -0.67 -1.25
C ILE A 58 -3.48 -0.85 0.24
N ALA A 59 -2.44 -1.27 0.97
CA ALA A 59 -2.49 -1.48 2.41
C ALA A 59 -1.99 -0.25 3.20
N TYR A 60 -1.06 0.52 2.64
CA TYR A 60 -0.49 1.71 3.26
C TYR A 60 0.01 2.72 2.22
N VAL A 61 -0.12 4.01 2.57
CA VAL A 61 0.49 5.15 1.85
C VAL A 61 1.05 6.11 2.89
N GLY A 62 2.35 6.40 2.84
CA GLY A 62 3.00 7.28 3.82
C GLY A 62 4.52 7.28 3.75
N SER A 63 5.16 8.09 4.59
CA SER A 63 6.63 8.24 4.63
C SER A 63 7.37 7.07 5.26
N ASP A 64 6.71 6.28 6.11
CA ASP A 64 7.36 5.31 7.01
C ASP A 64 6.79 3.89 6.80
N PRO A 65 7.12 3.21 5.68
CA PRO A 65 6.54 1.91 5.33
C PRO A 65 7.19 0.72 6.04
N GLU A 66 8.17 0.95 6.92
CA GLU A 66 9.09 -0.08 7.45
C GLU A 66 8.35 -1.26 8.09
N ASP A 67 7.30 -0.99 8.86
CA ASP A 67 6.48 -2.02 9.52
C ASP A 67 5.70 -2.91 8.54
N THR A 68 5.54 -2.48 7.29
CA THR A 68 4.84 -3.22 6.24
C THR A 68 5.79 -3.96 5.29
N ILE A 69 7.10 -3.71 5.35
CA ILE A 69 8.11 -4.33 4.47
C ILE A 69 8.82 -5.48 5.21
N GLY A 70 9.04 -6.59 4.51
CA GLY A 70 9.79 -7.73 5.02
C GLY A 70 10.60 -8.46 3.95
N PRO A 71 11.27 -9.57 4.31
CA PRO A 71 12.21 -10.27 3.42
C PRO A 71 11.60 -10.76 2.10
N ASN A 72 10.28 -11.00 2.08
CA ASN A 72 9.55 -11.49 0.91
C ASN A 72 8.79 -10.37 0.17
N THR A 73 8.85 -9.14 0.66
CA THR A 73 8.23 -8.00 -0.02
C THR A 73 9.07 -7.64 -1.24
N ASN A 74 8.46 -7.59 -2.41
CA ASN A 74 9.13 -7.07 -3.58
C ASN A 74 9.22 -5.54 -3.46
N VAL A 75 10.42 -5.00 -3.29
CA VAL A 75 10.63 -3.56 -3.11
C VAL A 75 11.13 -2.95 -4.40
N ILE A 76 10.44 -1.91 -4.87
CA ILE A 76 10.81 -1.14 -6.06
C ILE A 76 11.06 0.30 -5.63
N ASP A 77 12.31 0.75 -5.79
CA ASP A 77 12.67 2.16 -5.61
C ASP A 77 12.23 2.96 -6.84
N VAL A 78 11.33 3.92 -6.63
CA VAL A 78 10.76 4.77 -7.68
C VAL A 78 11.18 6.23 -7.52
N LYS A 79 12.32 6.48 -6.86
CA LYS A 79 12.88 7.82 -6.71
C LYS A 79 12.92 8.60 -8.04
N GLY A 80 12.40 9.82 -8.01
CA GLY A 80 12.33 10.70 -9.19
C GLY A 80 11.27 10.29 -10.23
N LYS A 81 10.34 9.40 -9.85
CA LYS A 81 9.10 9.12 -10.58
C LYS A 81 7.91 9.74 -9.83
N THR A 82 6.89 10.09 -10.60
CA THR A 82 5.60 10.63 -10.15
C THR A 82 4.49 9.76 -10.71
#